data_AF-A0A151TVV4-F1
#
_entry.id   AF-A0A151TVV4-F1
#
_cell.length_a   1.000
_cell.length_b   1.000
_cell.length_c   1.000
_cell.angle_alpha   90.00
_cell.angle_beta   90.00
_cell.angle_gamma   90.00
#
_symmetry.space_group_name_H-M   'P 1'
#
loop_
_entity.id
_entity.type
_entity.pdbx_description
1 polymer ?
#
loop_
_entity_poly.entity_id
_entity_poly.type
_entity_poly.pdbx_seq_one_letter_code
_entity_poly.pdbx_strand_id
1 'polypeptide(L)'
;MEAVKLIEEGCVRNHPCYELVQDIKVLTLRLTAFSCYYITREANIVADRLAKNRAGREEGPSVYESPPKFLLSLLAIDRVGII
;
A
#
# COMPACT_ATOMS: atom_id res chain seq x y z
N MET A 1 6.60 10.48 -2.28
CA MET A 1 5.84 11.68 -1.87
C MET A 1 4.74 12.04 -2.87
N GLU A 2 4.99 11.97 -4.17
CA GLU A 2 4.01 12.35 -5.21
C GLU A 2 2.66 11.62 -5.11
N ALA A 3 2.65 10.33 -4.79
CA ALA A 3 1.41 9.57 -4.62
C ALA A 3 0.50 10.09 -3.50
N VAL A 4 1.09 10.52 -2.36
CA VAL A 4 0.30 11.06 -1.23
C VAL A 4 -0.34 12.38 -1.65
N LYS A 5 0.44 13.28 -2.29
CA LYS A 5 -0.09 14.54 -2.83
C LYS A 5 -1.20 14.32 -3.85
N LEU A 6 -1.04 13.34 -4.75
CA LEU A 6 -2.08 12.99 -5.73
C LEU A 6 -3.38 12.55 -5.04
N ILE A 7 -3.31 11.82 -3.92
CA ILE A 7 -4.49 11.37 -3.17
C ILE A 7 -5.13 12.55 -2.43
N GLU A 8 -4.34 13.38 -1.76
CA GLU A 8 -4.80 14.52 -0.98
C GLU A 8 -5.38 15.64 -1.86
N GLU A 9 -4.59 16.10 -2.82
CA GLU A 9 -4.94 17.25 -3.68
C GLU A 9 -5.81 16.81 -4.87
N GLY A 10 -5.68 15.56 -5.31
CA GLY A 10 -6.27 15.07 -6.56
C GLY A 10 -5.36 15.31 -7.76
N CYS A 11 -5.89 15.08 -8.96
CA CYS A 11 -5.20 15.34 -10.21
C CYS A 11 -6.17 15.73 -11.33
N VAL A 12 -5.62 16.26 -12.42
CA VAL A 12 -6.40 16.66 -13.60
C VAL A 12 -6.90 15.45 -14.38
N ARG A 13 -8.00 15.60 -15.13
CA ARG A 13 -8.63 14.50 -15.89
C ARG A 13 -7.71 13.80 -16.90
N ASN A 14 -6.73 14.52 -17.44
CA ASN A 14 -5.77 13.97 -18.39
C ASN A 14 -4.59 13.23 -17.73
N HIS A 15 -4.53 13.20 -16.40
CA HIS A 15 -3.48 12.51 -15.68
C HIS A 15 -3.70 10.98 -15.75
N PRO A 16 -2.66 10.16 -15.98
CA PRO A 16 -2.81 8.71 -16.14
C PRO A 16 -3.42 8.01 -14.92
N CYS A 17 -3.27 8.59 -13.73
CA CYS A 17 -3.84 8.06 -12.49
C CYS A 17 -5.20 8.66 -12.10
N TYR A 18 -5.86 9.46 -12.96
CA TYR A 18 -7.09 10.17 -12.59
C TYR A 18 -8.19 9.24 -12.09
N GLU A 19 -8.49 8.17 -12.84
CA GLU A 19 -9.53 7.21 -12.46
C GLU A 19 -9.20 6.55 -11.11
N LEU A 20 -7.96 6.09 -10.93
CA LEU A 20 -7.52 5.46 -9.70
C LEU A 20 -7.60 6.41 -8.48
N VAL A 21 -7.19 7.67 -8.64
CA VAL A 21 -7.29 8.68 -7.59
C VAL A 21 -8.75 8.95 -7.24
N GLN A 22 -9.63 9.01 -8.24
CA GLN A 22 -11.05 9.22 -8.01
C GLN A 22 -11.69 8.04 -7.27
N ASP A 23 -11.34 6.81 -7.63
CA ASP A 23 -11.81 5.61 -6.93
C ASP A 23 -11.34 5.58 -5.47
N ILE A 24 -10.08 5.93 -5.21
CA ILE A 24 -9.55 6.09 -3.85
C ILE A 24 -10.40 7.13 -3.11
N LYS A 25 -10.66 8.31 -3.68
CA LYS A 25 -11.48 9.35 -3.05
C LYS A 25 -12.90 8.87 -2.73
N VAL A 26 -13.54 8.13 -3.63
CA VAL A 26 -14.87 7.56 -3.38
C VAL A 26 -14.85 6.57 -2.23
N LEU A 27 -13.81 5.73 -2.14
CA LEU A 27 -13.64 4.78 -1.04
C LEU A 27 -13.37 5.48 0.30
N THR A 28 -12.55 6.54 0.31
CA THR A 28 -12.23 7.27 1.54
C THR A 28 -13.42 8.02 2.11
N LEU A 29 -14.34 8.51 1.26
CA LEU A 29 -15.61 9.11 1.70
C LEU A 29 -16.51 8.13 2.48
N ARG A 30 -16.29 6.83 2.36
CA ARG A 30 -17.02 5.80 3.13
C ARG A 30 -16.42 5.56 4.52
N LEU A 31 -15.24 6.09 4.80
CA LEU A 31 -14.55 5.96 6.08
C LEU A 31 -14.90 7.17 6.97
N THR A 32 -15.06 6.93 8.27
CA THR A 32 -15.26 8.01 9.26
C THR A 32 -14.02 8.89 9.42
N ALA A 33 -12.83 8.36 9.17
CA ALA A 33 -11.58 9.09 9.13
C ALA A 33 -10.62 8.42 8.14
N PHE A 34 -9.84 9.23 7.44
CA PHE A 34 -8.80 8.76 6.52
C PHE A 34 -7.57 9.66 6.65
N SER A 35 -6.40 9.02 6.69
CA SER A 35 -5.10 9.69 6.71
C SER A 35 -4.13 8.90 5.84
N CYS A 36 -3.33 9.60 5.04
CA CYS A 36 -2.31 9.00 4.17
C CYS A 36 -0.99 9.70 4.43
N TYR A 37 0.07 8.94 4.66
CA TYR A 37 1.39 9.48 4.94
C TYR A 37 2.44 8.79 4.08
N TYR A 38 3.47 9.55 3.75
CA TYR A 38 4.66 8.98 3.14
C TYR A 38 5.53 8.35 4.23
N ILE A 39 5.92 7.11 4.00
CA ILE A 39 6.99 6.43 4.74
C ILE A 39 8.04 5.94 3.74
N THR A 40 9.28 5.78 4.20
CA THR A 40 10.36 5.26 3.36
C THR A 40 10.07 3.81 2.98
N ARG A 41 10.67 3.36 1.88
CA ARG A 41 10.50 1.98 1.40
C ARG A 41 11.01 0.99 2.44
N GLU A 42 12.12 1.34 3.08
CA GLU A 42 12.77 0.57 4.13
C GLU A 42 11.81 0.39 5.29
N ALA A 43 11.17 1.46 5.76
CA ALA A 43 10.15 1.39 6.82
C ALA A 43 8.91 0.57 6.40
N ASN A 44 8.61 0.47 5.11
CA ASN A 44 7.49 -0.31 4.57
C ASN A 44 7.91 -1.66 3.97
N ILE A 45 9.01 -2.26 4.45
CA ILE A 45 9.64 -3.41 3.79
C ILE A 45 8.74 -4.64 3.68
N VAL A 46 7.86 -4.87 4.65
CA VAL A 46 6.90 -6.00 4.63
C VAL A 46 5.95 -5.85 3.45
N ALA A 47 5.36 -4.65 3.26
CA ALA A 47 4.47 -4.37 2.14
C ALA A 47 5.20 -4.42 0.79
N ASP A 48 6.43 -3.89 0.72
CA ASP A 48 7.28 -3.97 -0.49
C ASP A 48 7.56 -5.44 -0.87
N ARG A 49 7.86 -6.29 0.12
CA ARG A 49 8.12 -7.70 -0.12
C ARG A 49 6.88 -8.44 -0.60
N LEU A 50 5.71 -8.15 -0.01
CA LEU A 50 4.42 -8.69 -0.43
C LEU A 50 4.10 -8.30 -1.88
N ALA A 51 4.26 -7.03 -2.23
CA ALA A 51 4.00 -6.52 -3.58
C ALA A 51 4.90 -7.20 -4.63
N LYS A 52 6.19 -7.38 -4.34
CA LYS A 52 7.12 -8.10 -5.21
C LYS A 52 6.78 -9.58 -5.37
N ASN A 53 6.28 -10.22 -4.32
CA ASN A 53 5.91 -11.63 -4.36
C ASN A 53 4.60 -11.91 -5.13
N ARG A 54 3.87 -10.85 -5.52
CA ARG A 54 2.68 -10.97 -6.36
C ARG A 54 3.01 -11.17 -7.85
N ALA A 55 4.23 -10.85 -8.29
CA ALA A 55 4.64 -11.02 -9.68
C ALA A 55 4.53 -12.50 -10.10
N GLY A 56 3.56 -12.81 -10.98
CA GLY A 56 3.30 -14.16 -11.48
C GLY A 56 2.17 -14.94 -10.79
N ARG A 57 1.38 -14.30 -9.91
CA ARG A 57 0.18 -14.90 -9.31
C ARG A 57 -1.11 -14.45 -10.02
N GLU A 58 -2.14 -15.29 -9.97
CA GLU A 58 -3.48 -14.99 -10.50
C GLU A 58 -4.09 -13.73 -9.86
N GLU A 59 -4.99 -13.07 -10.59
CA GLU A 59 -5.73 -11.93 -10.09
C GLU A 59 -6.65 -12.33 -8.94
N GLY A 60 -6.44 -11.74 -7.75
CA GLY A 60 -7.30 -11.94 -6.59
C GLY A 60 -6.56 -11.71 -5.26
N PRO A 61 -7.30 -11.63 -4.14
CA PRO A 61 -6.69 -11.56 -2.82
C PRO A 61 -6.02 -12.90 -2.47
N SER A 62 -4.77 -12.85 -2.00
CA SER A 62 -4.12 -14.00 -1.39
C SER A 62 -4.36 -13.98 0.11
N VAL A 63 -4.97 -15.04 0.64
CA VAL A 63 -5.15 -15.24 2.09
C VAL A 63 -4.10 -16.25 2.56
N TYR A 64 -3.45 -15.94 3.68
CA TYR A 64 -2.46 -16.80 4.30
C TYR A 64 -2.91 -17.15 5.71
N GLU A 65 -3.18 -18.42 6.00
CA GLU A 65 -3.53 -18.92 7.34
C GLU A 65 -2.37 -18.79 8.35
N SER A 66 -1.15 -18.64 7.85
CA SER A 66 0.05 -18.40 8.66
C SER A 66 1.06 -17.56 7.88
N PRO A 67 1.93 -16.78 8.56
CA PRO A 67 2.92 -15.96 7.87
C PRO A 67 3.84 -16.79 6.95
N PRO A 68 3.93 -16.46 5.65
CA PRO A 68 4.86 -17.11 4.75
C PRO A 68 6.30 -17.02 5.25
N LYS A 69 7.10 -18.07 5.03
CA LYS A 69 8.50 -18.14 5.48
C LYS A 69 9.33 -16.93 5.05
N PHE A 70 9.07 -16.38 3.86
CA PHE A 70 9.79 -15.23 3.32
C PHE A 70 9.46 -13.89 4.02
N LEU A 71 8.43 -13.84 4.86
CA LEU A 71 8.06 -12.66 5.65
C LEU A 71 8.49 -12.74 7.12
N LEU A 72 8.82 -13.93 7.64
CA LEU A 72 9.04 -14.12 9.08
C LEU A 72 10.08 -13.17 9.66
N SER A 73 11.23 -13.00 9.00
CA SER A 73 12.27 -12.08 9.45
C SER A 73 11.85 -10.60 9.34
N LEU A 74 11.11 -10.24 8.29
CA LEU A 74 10.64 -8.86 8.09
C LEU A 74 9.57 -8.47 9.11
N LEU A 75 8.66 -9.40 9.43
CA LEU A 75 7.65 -9.21 10.47
C LEU A 75 8.28 -9.10 11.86
N ALA A 76 9.37 -9.82 12.12
CA ALA A 76 10.10 -9.70 13.38
C ALA A 76 10.74 -8.32 13.52
N ILE A 77 11.33 -7.77 12.45
CA ILE A 77 11.95 -6.44 12.44
C ILE A 77 10.87 -5.35 12.62
N ASP A 78 9.78 -5.44 11.87
CA ASP A 78 8.63 -4.53 11.94
C ASP A 78 8.04 -4.47 13.36
N ARG A 79 7.87 -5.63 14.00
CA ARG A 79 7.35 -5.72 15.38
C ARG A 79 8.20 -4.99 16.41
N VAL A 80 9.53 -4.95 16.25
CA VAL A 80 10.43 -4.28 17.20
C VAL A 80 10.53 -2.79 16.92
N GLY A 81 9.96 -2.31 15.81
CA GLY A 81 10.06 -0.91 15.38
C GLY A 81 11.50 -0.52 15.01
N ILE A 82 12.33 -1.50 14.65
CA ILE A 82 13.70 -1.26 14.16
C ILE A 82 13.61 -1.00 12.65
N ILE A 83 12.87 0.05 12.26
CA ILE A 83 12.99 0.68 10.96
C ILE A 83 12.61 2.15 11.04
#